data_AF-A0A969RYW6-F1
#
_entry.id   AF-A0A969RYW6-F1
#
_cell.length_a   1.000
_cell.length_b   1.000
_cell.length_c   1.000
_cell.angle_alpha   90.00
_cell.angle_beta   90.00
_cell.angle_gamma   90.00
#
_symmetry.space_group_name_H-M   'P 1'
#
loop_
_entity.id
_entity.type
_entity.pdbx_description
1 polymer ?
#
loop_
_entity_poly.entity_id
_entity_poly.type
_entity_poly.pdbx_seq_one_letter_code
_entity_poly.pdbx_strand_id
1 'polypeptide(L)'
;MEQLAFGVVISAIPLNLLAFGEYLLRANFIPRPVRRIPLIKWIRDRPHAGRAMLSFGHPNTLAAYLVVVFGLGLGLLFYAGWRKRSVEKEDMPLEKVQAEQVQQEQGQPKHFQAGYFKQPAWLYAGTFLNLLGIFSSGSRNGLMVAILQLLGCSLLTKASRAIWIAGWVSIGSILTGIAWLGIGGRSQLLGNSTDESRLLIWRIALDLTRERPLWGWGLGSYKFLYPSRIAGLNVTETYVGHPHNLWLMLGCEAGLLVTIALTLWVGYICWGELQCWCCGKVRLAIGQFCWAISPLLEAV
;
A
#
# COMPACT_ATOMS: atom_id res chain seq x y z
N MET A 1 -11.38 12.48 -7.96
CA MET A 1 -10.58 11.37 -7.40
C MET A 1 -9.40 10.98 -8.29
N GLU A 2 -9.59 10.72 -9.60
CA GLU A 2 -8.49 10.34 -10.52
C GLU A 2 -7.30 11.31 -10.54
N GLN A 3 -7.56 12.63 -10.59
CA GLN A 3 -6.49 13.64 -10.61
C GLN A 3 -5.64 13.65 -9.34
N LEU A 4 -6.27 13.47 -8.17
CA LEU A 4 -5.57 13.37 -6.89
C LEU A 4 -4.72 12.10 -6.85
N ALA A 5 -5.27 10.96 -7.27
CA ALA A 5 -4.52 9.71 -7.34
C ALA A 5 -3.32 9.80 -8.30
N PHE A 6 -3.51 10.41 -9.48
CA PHE A 6 -2.42 10.64 -10.43
C PHE A 6 -1.34 11.55 -9.83
N GLY A 7 -1.73 12.67 -9.21
CA GLY A 7 -0.82 13.59 -8.54
C GLY A 7 0.01 12.89 -7.46
N VAL A 8 -0.61 12.05 -6.64
CA VAL A 8 0.08 11.24 -5.62
C VAL A 8 1.12 10.31 -6.26
N VAL A 9 0.75 9.57 -7.32
CA VAL A 9 1.67 8.65 -8.01
C VAL A 9 2.86 9.38 -8.64
N ILE A 10 2.63 10.53 -9.28
CA ILE A 10 3.72 11.32 -9.87
C ILE A 10 4.61 11.94 -8.80
N SER A 11 4.04 12.43 -7.70
CA SER A 11 4.81 12.99 -6.59
C SER A 11 5.74 11.97 -5.91
N ALA A 12 5.45 10.67 -6.07
CA ALA A 12 6.31 9.61 -5.55
C ALA A 12 7.57 9.36 -6.40
N ILE A 13 7.66 9.86 -7.63
CA ILE A 13 8.86 9.71 -8.48
C ILE A 13 10.12 10.25 -7.79
N PRO A 14 10.20 11.53 -7.38
CA PRO A 14 11.38 12.05 -6.69
C PRO A 14 11.65 11.32 -5.38
N LEU A 15 10.62 10.90 -4.65
CA LEU A 15 10.78 10.13 -3.41
C LEU A 15 11.46 8.79 -3.67
N ASN A 16 11.05 8.05 -4.70
CA ASN A 16 11.66 6.77 -5.06
C ASN A 16 13.12 6.92 -5.51
N LEU A 17 13.44 7.97 -6.27
CA LEU A 17 14.82 8.26 -6.68
C LEU A 17 15.71 8.62 -5.49
N LEU A 18 15.21 9.45 -4.57
CA LEU A 18 15.93 9.79 -3.34
C LEU A 18 16.11 8.56 -2.44
N ALA A 19 15.10 7.70 -2.32
CA ALA A 19 15.18 6.47 -1.52
C ALA A 19 16.25 5.52 -2.10
N PHE A 20 16.28 5.38 -3.42
CA PHE A 20 17.31 4.58 -4.10
C PHE A 20 18.70 5.20 -3.93
N GLY A 21 18.83 6.52 -4.05
CA GLY A 21 20.08 7.23 -3.77
C GLY A 21 20.57 7.01 -2.33
N GLU A 22 19.68 7.12 -1.35
CA GLU A 22 19.99 6.83 0.06
C GLU A 22 20.45 5.39 0.25
N TYR A 23 19.78 4.43 -0.39
CA TYR A 23 20.15 3.02 -0.37
C TYR A 23 21.57 2.79 -0.95
N LEU A 24 21.86 3.34 -2.13
CA LEU A 24 23.19 3.24 -2.75
C LEU A 24 24.28 3.86 -1.88
N LEU A 25 24.05 5.06 -1.33
CA LEU A 25 25.00 5.76 -0.46
C LEU A 25 25.28 5.03 0.85
N ARG A 26 24.34 4.19 1.30
CA ARG A 26 24.49 3.35 2.49
C ARG A 26 25.12 1.98 2.19
N ALA A 27 25.19 1.59 0.93
CA ALA A 27 25.66 0.27 0.56
C ALA A 27 27.14 0.03 0.90
N ASN A 28 27.45 -1.23 1.21
CA ASN A 28 28.79 -1.63 1.65
C ASN A 28 29.82 -1.72 0.51
N PHE A 29 29.41 -1.57 -0.76
CA PHE A 29 30.32 -1.58 -1.90
C PHE A 29 31.06 -0.25 -2.11
N ILE A 30 30.64 0.85 -1.46
CA ILE A 30 31.28 2.16 -1.65
C ILE A 30 32.73 2.13 -1.13
N PRO A 31 33.73 2.65 -1.86
CA PRO A 31 35.12 2.70 -1.41
C PRO A 31 35.29 3.47 -0.09
N ARG A 32 36.21 3.01 0.77
CA ARG A 32 36.55 3.67 2.06
C ARG A 32 36.79 5.19 1.98
N PRO A 33 37.47 5.77 0.97
CA PRO A 33 37.67 7.22 0.90
C PRO A 33 36.34 7.99 0.75
N VAL A 34 35.41 7.48 -0.07
CA VAL A 34 34.11 8.10 -0.33
C VAL A 34 33.22 8.06 0.92
N ARG A 35 33.34 7.02 1.76
CA ARG A 35 32.60 6.91 3.02
C ARG A 35 32.95 8.01 4.05
N ARG A 36 34.12 8.64 3.92
CA ARG A 36 34.58 9.68 4.86
C ARG A 36 34.06 11.08 4.52
N ILE A 37 33.43 11.26 3.36
CA ILE A 37 32.82 12.53 2.97
C ILE A 37 31.73 12.88 4.00
N PRO A 38 31.70 14.09 4.59
CA PRO A 38 30.80 14.45 5.70
C PRO A 38 29.33 14.15 5.41
N LEU A 39 28.86 14.46 4.19
CA LEU A 39 27.49 14.20 3.77
C LEU A 39 27.16 12.69 3.72
N ILE A 40 28.06 11.88 3.16
CA ILE A 40 27.87 10.43 3.01
C ILE A 40 27.95 9.75 4.37
N LYS A 41 28.87 10.19 5.23
CA LYS A 41 28.98 9.75 6.61
C LYS A 41 27.70 10.06 7.39
N TRP A 42 27.19 11.29 7.30
CA TRP A 42 25.92 11.68 7.93
C TRP A 42 24.73 10.84 7.46
N ILE A 43 24.65 10.50 6.17
CA ILE A 43 23.60 9.62 5.63
C ILE A 43 23.75 8.18 6.15
N ARG A 44 24.98 7.67 6.27
CA ARG A 44 25.29 6.31 6.75
C ARG A 44 25.14 6.11 8.25
N ASP A 45 25.42 7.14 9.04
CA ASP A 45 25.40 7.07 10.51
C ASP A 45 23.97 7.09 11.07
N ARG A 46 22.97 7.39 10.23
CA ARG A 46 21.56 7.31 10.60
C ARG A 46 21.13 5.85 10.95
N PRO A 47 20.10 5.69 11.81
CA PRO A 47 19.64 4.37 12.26
C PRO A 47 19.15 3.46 11.12
N HIS A 48 19.11 2.16 11.40
CA HIS A 48 18.63 1.08 10.50
C HIS A 48 19.57 0.65 9.35
N ALA A 49 20.88 0.76 9.56
CA ALA A 49 21.97 0.02 8.89
C ALA A 49 21.66 -0.47 7.46
N GLY A 50 21.83 0.41 6.47
CA GLY A 50 21.74 0.06 5.04
C GLY A 50 20.39 0.34 4.36
N ARG A 51 19.33 0.63 5.14
CA ARG A 51 17.97 0.81 4.63
C ARG A 51 17.65 2.27 4.33
N ALA A 52 16.90 2.53 3.27
CA ALA A 52 16.35 3.86 2.97
C ALA A 52 15.15 4.17 3.87
N MET A 53 15.04 5.42 4.32
CA MET A 53 13.94 5.89 5.17
C MET A 53 13.53 7.33 4.89
N LEU A 54 14.32 8.10 4.13
CA LEU A 54 14.08 9.51 3.83
C LEU A 54 13.74 10.29 5.11
N SER A 55 12.64 11.07 5.07
CA SER A 55 12.09 11.83 6.18
C SER A 55 11.04 11.06 6.98
N PHE A 56 10.76 9.78 6.65
CA PHE A 56 9.71 8.98 7.31
C PHE A 56 10.11 8.42 8.67
N GLY A 57 11.36 8.64 9.11
CA GLY A 57 11.88 8.20 10.41
C GLY A 57 12.10 6.69 10.54
N HIS A 58 11.40 5.86 9.77
CA HIS A 58 11.52 4.41 9.80
C HIS A 58 11.33 3.78 8.40
N PRO A 59 12.19 2.83 7.98
CA PRO A 59 12.11 2.24 6.64
C PRO A 59 10.78 1.51 6.33
N ASN A 60 10.17 0.88 7.33
CA ASN A 60 8.87 0.21 7.12
C ASN A 60 7.73 1.22 6.85
N THR A 61 7.82 2.44 7.40
CA THR A 61 6.82 3.49 7.17
C THR A 61 6.91 4.00 5.74
N LEU A 62 8.14 4.21 5.25
CA LEU A 62 8.39 4.50 3.84
C LEU A 62 7.81 3.41 2.94
N ALA A 63 8.09 2.14 3.25
CA ALA A 63 7.58 1.00 2.48
C ALA A 63 6.05 0.96 2.45
N ALA A 64 5.39 1.15 3.60
CA ALA A 64 3.94 1.16 3.70
C ALA A 64 3.32 2.28 2.84
N TYR A 65 3.89 3.48 2.89
CA TYR A 65 3.48 4.59 2.02
C TYR A 65 3.61 4.22 0.54
N LEU A 66 4.78 3.73 0.11
CA LEU A 66 5.02 3.40 -1.30
C LEU A 66 4.15 2.25 -1.81
N VAL A 67 3.79 1.28 -0.96
CA VAL A 67 2.85 0.19 -1.29
C VAL A 67 1.44 0.72 -1.56
N VAL A 68 0.99 1.72 -0.80
CA VAL A 68 -0.30 2.38 -1.05
C VAL A 68 -0.26 3.12 -2.39
N VAL A 69 0.80 3.90 -2.63
CA VAL A 69 0.98 4.63 -3.90
C VAL A 69 1.07 3.65 -5.09
N PHE A 70 1.77 2.53 -4.91
CA PHE A 70 1.88 1.49 -5.93
C PHE A 70 0.52 0.88 -6.28
N GLY A 71 -0.29 0.54 -5.27
CA GLY A 71 -1.65 0.05 -5.48
C GLY A 71 -2.55 1.05 -6.22
N LEU A 72 -2.46 2.34 -5.87
CA LEU A 72 -3.15 3.42 -6.60
C LEU A 72 -2.70 3.51 -8.06
N GLY A 73 -1.40 3.43 -8.32
CA GLY A 73 -0.83 3.44 -9.66
C GLY A 73 -1.32 2.27 -10.53
N LEU A 74 -1.32 1.05 -9.98
CA LEU A 74 -1.88 -0.13 -10.65
C LEU A 74 -3.38 0.04 -10.94
N GLY A 75 -4.15 0.58 -10.00
CA GLY A 75 -5.56 0.89 -10.19
C GLY A 75 -5.81 1.88 -11.32
N LEU A 76 -5.02 2.94 -11.42
CA LEU A 76 -5.10 3.93 -12.51
C LEU A 76 -4.72 3.33 -13.87
N LEU A 77 -3.65 2.52 -13.92
CA LEU A 77 -3.25 1.82 -15.15
C LEU A 77 -4.33 0.86 -15.63
N PHE A 78 -4.97 0.15 -14.70
CA PHE A 78 -6.11 -0.70 -15.02
C PHE A 78 -7.29 0.10 -15.55
N TYR A 79 -7.68 1.16 -14.85
CA TYR A 79 -8.78 2.03 -15.25
C TYR A 79 -8.57 2.62 -16.65
N ALA A 80 -7.34 3.04 -16.95
CA ALA A 80 -6.96 3.53 -18.28
C ALA A 80 -7.17 2.46 -19.38
N GLY A 81 -6.71 1.24 -19.10
CA GLY A 81 -6.83 0.11 -20.04
C GLY A 81 -8.28 -0.34 -20.24
N TRP A 82 -9.08 -0.33 -19.18
CA TRP A 82 -10.51 -0.62 -19.25
C TRP A 82 -11.24 0.43 -20.09
N ARG A 83 -11.03 1.72 -19.82
CA ARG A 83 -11.67 2.81 -20.56
C ARG A 83 -11.35 2.74 -22.06
N LYS A 84 -10.09 2.48 -22.43
CA LYS A 84 -9.68 2.35 -23.83
C LYS A 84 -10.44 1.22 -24.56
N ARG A 85 -10.59 0.06 -23.90
CA ARG A 85 -11.34 -1.08 -24.47
C ARG A 85 -12.83 -0.80 -24.60
N SER A 86 -13.42 0.00 -23.71
CA SER A 86 -14.84 0.36 -23.80
C SER A 86 -15.10 1.27 -25.00
N VAL A 87 -14.26 2.28 -25.22
CA VAL A 87 -14.37 3.20 -26.37
C VAL A 87 -14.15 2.47 -27.70
N GLU A 88 -13.12 1.62 -27.79
CA GLU A 88 -12.84 0.83 -29.01
C GLU A 88 -13.96 -0.17 -29.36
N LYS A 89 -14.79 -0.53 -28.38
CA LYS A 89 -15.96 -1.40 -28.57
C LYS A 89 -17.19 -0.62 -29.05
N GLU A 90 -17.26 0.68 -28.78
CA GLU A 90 -18.29 1.61 -29.29
C GLU A 90 -17.98 2.07 -30.73
N ASP A 91 -16.69 2.22 -31.10
CA ASP A 91 -16.25 2.62 -32.45
C ASP A 91 -16.33 1.51 -33.52
N MET A 92 -17.01 0.39 -33.25
CA MET A 92 -17.24 -0.68 -34.23
C MET A 92 -18.25 -0.20 -35.29
N PRO A 93 -18.04 -0.45 -36.62
CA PRO A 93 -18.80 0.23 -37.66
C PRO A 93 -20.31 -0.01 -37.52
N LEU A 94 -21.01 1.08 -37.26
CA LEU A 94 -22.46 1.20 -37.25
C LEU A 94 -22.98 1.16 -38.68
N GLU A 95 -23.20 -0.04 -39.22
CA GLU A 95 -24.13 -0.20 -40.35
C GLU A 95 -25.52 -0.68 -39.90
N LYS A 96 -25.83 -0.83 -38.59
CA LYS A 96 -27.16 -1.29 -38.12
C LYS A 96 -27.63 -0.88 -36.70
N VAL A 97 -27.39 0.34 -36.19
CA VAL A 97 -28.02 0.77 -34.91
C VAL A 97 -28.71 2.15 -34.95
N GLN A 98 -28.82 2.78 -36.13
CA GLN A 98 -29.41 4.11 -36.25
C GLN A 98 -30.95 4.20 -36.10
N ALA A 99 -31.65 3.12 -35.74
CA ALA A 99 -33.12 3.14 -35.66
C ALA A 99 -33.74 3.18 -34.24
N GLU A 100 -32.99 2.99 -33.14
CA GLU A 100 -33.62 2.85 -31.81
C GLU A 100 -33.11 3.79 -30.70
N GLN A 101 -32.05 4.57 -30.91
CA GLN A 101 -31.40 5.32 -29.81
C GLN A 101 -31.88 6.76 -29.57
N VAL A 102 -32.96 7.22 -30.19
CA VAL A 102 -33.37 8.64 -30.12
C VAL A 102 -34.03 9.05 -28.79
N GLN A 103 -34.22 8.17 -27.79
CA GLN A 103 -35.04 8.53 -26.61
C GLN A 103 -34.45 8.31 -25.20
N GLN A 104 -33.16 8.06 -24.99
CA GLN A 104 -32.65 7.79 -23.62
C GLN A 104 -31.48 8.62 -23.07
N GLU A 105 -31.04 9.70 -23.73
CA GLU A 105 -29.96 10.53 -23.18
C GLU A 105 -30.40 11.94 -22.76
N GLN A 106 -31.14 12.02 -21.65
CA GLN A 106 -31.13 13.19 -20.78
C GLN A 106 -30.71 12.74 -19.38
N GLY A 107 -29.43 12.89 -19.06
CA GLY A 107 -28.91 12.63 -17.71
C GLY A 107 -27.46 12.17 -17.58
N GLN A 108 -26.64 12.20 -18.64
CA GLN A 108 -25.21 11.90 -18.47
C GLN A 108 -24.43 13.11 -17.94
N PRO A 109 -23.61 12.97 -16.86
CA PRO A 109 -22.80 14.06 -16.35
C PRO A 109 -21.73 14.43 -17.38
N LYS A 110 -21.74 15.70 -17.77
CA LYS A 110 -20.81 16.36 -18.70
C LYS A 110 -19.36 15.91 -18.49
N HIS A 111 -18.78 15.36 -19.56
CA HIS A 111 -17.36 15.18 -19.83
C HIS A 111 -16.39 15.89 -18.87
N PHE A 112 -15.97 15.20 -17.80
CA PHE A 112 -14.81 15.60 -17.02
C PHE A 112 -13.52 15.16 -17.74
N GLN A 113 -13.15 15.99 -18.71
CA GLN A 113 -11.88 16.23 -19.40
C GLN A 113 -10.84 15.09 -19.57
N ALA A 114 -10.77 14.67 -20.84
CA ALA A 114 -9.84 13.74 -21.49
C ALA A 114 -8.37 14.20 -21.62
N GLY A 115 -7.85 15.04 -20.71
CA GLY A 115 -6.51 15.63 -20.85
C GLY A 115 -5.33 14.79 -20.32
N TYR A 116 -5.56 13.94 -19.31
CA TYR A 116 -4.47 13.43 -18.46
C TYR A 116 -3.80 12.14 -18.95
N PHE A 117 -4.45 11.37 -19.83
CA PHE A 117 -3.87 10.15 -20.40
C PHE A 117 -2.94 10.39 -21.61
N LYS A 118 -2.62 11.65 -21.94
CA LYS A 118 -1.65 11.95 -23.01
C LYS A 118 -0.21 11.52 -22.67
N GLN A 119 0.09 11.22 -21.40
CA GLN A 119 1.43 10.80 -20.97
C GLN A 119 1.42 9.49 -20.17
N PRO A 120 1.07 8.35 -20.81
CA PRO A 120 1.05 7.06 -20.12
C PRO A 120 2.43 6.74 -19.51
N ALA A 121 3.52 7.17 -20.14
CA ALA A 121 4.89 6.92 -19.70
C ALA A 121 5.14 7.37 -18.24
N TRP A 122 4.65 8.54 -17.83
CA TRP A 122 4.83 9.02 -16.46
C TRP A 122 4.02 8.24 -15.43
N LEU A 123 2.83 7.77 -15.82
CA LEU A 123 2.02 6.89 -14.96
C LEU A 123 2.70 5.53 -14.77
N TYR A 124 3.24 4.95 -15.84
CA TYR A 124 4.06 3.73 -15.77
C TYR A 124 5.30 3.96 -14.92
N ALA A 125 6.07 5.02 -15.18
CA ALA A 125 7.26 5.36 -14.43
C ALA A 125 6.96 5.55 -12.94
N GLY A 126 5.97 6.39 -12.59
CA GLY A 126 5.54 6.62 -11.21
C GLY A 126 5.09 5.35 -10.52
N THR A 127 4.33 4.49 -11.19
CA THR A 127 3.85 3.22 -10.62
C THR A 127 5.03 2.28 -10.36
N PHE A 128 5.81 1.94 -11.38
CA PHE A 128 6.86 0.92 -11.27
C PHE A 128 8.11 1.40 -10.51
N LEU A 129 8.39 2.70 -10.46
CA LEU A 129 9.45 3.24 -9.58
C LEU A 129 9.16 3.00 -8.09
N ASN A 130 7.89 2.85 -7.68
CA ASN A 130 7.57 2.48 -6.29
C ASN A 130 8.21 1.14 -5.88
N LEU A 131 8.37 0.20 -6.81
CA LEU A 131 9.02 -1.08 -6.52
C LEU A 131 10.49 -0.88 -6.15
N LEU A 132 11.16 0.09 -6.77
CA LEU A 132 12.53 0.45 -6.46
C LEU A 132 12.65 1.05 -5.05
N GLY A 133 11.75 1.96 -4.66
CA GLY A 133 11.74 2.52 -3.32
C GLY A 133 11.34 1.51 -2.23
N ILE A 134 10.37 0.63 -2.53
CA ILE A 134 9.99 -0.48 -1.64
C ILE A 134 11.18 -1.42 -1.43
N PHE A 135 11.90 -1.78 -2.50
CA PHE A 135 13.14 -2.56 -2.39
C PHE A 135 14.21 -1.84 -1.55
N SER A 136 14.43 -0.55 -1.83
CA SER A 136 15.40 0.31 -1.13
C SER A 136 15.12 0.44 0.38
N SER A 137 13.84 0.35 0.77
CA SER A 137 13.43 0.33 2.18
C SER A 137 13.83 -0.94 2.94
N GLY A 138 14.11 -2.04 2.23
CA GLY A 138 14.40 -3.34 2.83
C GLY A 138 13.23 -3.97 3.61
N SER A 139 11.99 -3.51 3.42
CA SER A 139 10.81 -4.05 4.11
C SER A 139 10.33 -5.34 3.45
N ARG A 140 10.48 -6.48 4.14
CA ARG A 140 9.99 -7.80 3.68
C ARG A 140 8.47 -7.78 3.42
N ASN A 141 7.72 -7.25 4.39
CA ASN A 141 6.26 -7.15 4.27
C ASN A 141 5.86 -6.23 3.11
N GLY A 142 6.58 -5.12 2.92
CA GLY A 142 6.32 -4.21 1.80
C GLY A 142 6.50 -4.90 0.44
N LEU A 143 7.59 -5.65 0.27
CA LEU A 143 7.85 -6.44 -0.94
C LEU A 143 6.79 -7.53 -1.16
N MET A 144 6.42 -8.27 -0.11
CA MET A 144 5.37 -9.29 -0.20
C MET A 144 4.04 -8.69 -0.65
N VAL A 145 3.62 -7.56 -0.06
CA VAL A 145 2.37 -6.90 -0.46
C VAL A 145 2.44 -6.40 -1.89
N ALA A 146 3.57 -5.83 -2.32
CA ALA A 146 3.75 -5.40 -3.71
C ALA A 146 3.65 -6.57 -4.71
N ILE A 147 4.23 -7.73 -4.38
CA ILE A 147 4.10 -8.94 -5.19
C ILE A 147 2.63 -9.40 -5.25
N LEU A 148 1.94 -9.42 -4.11
CA LEU A 148 0.51 -9.78 -4.07
C LEU A 148 -0.36 -8.79 -4.87
N GLN A 149 -0.05 -7.49 -4.84
CA GLN A 149 -0.74 -6.48 -5.64
C GLN A 149 -0.50 -6.69 -7.14
N LEU A 150 0.74 -7.02 -7.54
CA LEU A 150 1.04 -7.37 -8.93
C LEU A 150 0.27 -8.61 -9.36
N LEU A 151 0.32 -9.70 -8.59
CA LEU A 151 -0.40 -10.93 -8.90
C LEU A 151 -1.91 -10.71 -8.95
N GLY A 152 -2.47 -10.00 -7.97
CA GLY A 152 -3.89 -9.65 -7.92
C GLY A 152 -4.30 -8.82 -9.14
N CYS A 153 -3.55 -7.77 -9.48
CA CYS A 153 -3.80 -6.97 -10.68
C CYS A 153 -3.68 -7.82 -11.96
N SER A 154 -2.71 -8.74 -12.01
CA SER A 154 -2.48 -9.60 -13.17
C SER A 154 -3.55 -10.66 -13.40
N LEU A 155 -4.18 -11.15 -12.32
CA LEU A 155 -5.27 -12.14 -12.36
C LEU A 155 -6.62 -11.47 -12.62
N LEU A 156 -6.88 -10.32 -11.99
CA LEU A 156 -8.16 -9.61 -12.11
C LEU A 156 -8.27 -8.87 -13.44
N THR A 157 -7.15 -8.42 -13.99
CA THR A 157 -7.15 -7.75 -15.27
C THR A 157 -6.72 -8.78 -16.31
N LYS A 158 -7.46 -8.94 -17.42
CA LYS A 158 -6.91 -9.60 -18.63
C LYS A 158 -5.80 -8.69 -19.17
N ALA A 159 -4.71 -8.61 -18.42
CA ALA A 159 -3.75 -7.53 -18.46
C ALA A 159 -3.08 -7.51 -19.83
N SER A 160 -2.75 -6.32 -20.32
CA SER A 160 -1.93 -6.22 -21.52
C SER A 160 -0.60 -6.95 -21.30
N ARG A 161 -0.05 -7.55 -22.35
CA ARG A 161 1.27 -8.23 -22.30
C ARG A 161 2.34 -7.34 -21.67
N ALA A 162 2.25 -6.02 -21.86
CA ALA A 162 3.15 -5.04 -21.27
C ALA A 162 3.13 -5.01 -19.73
N ILE A 163 1.96 -5.11 -19.09
CA ILE A 163 1.85 -5.13 -17.62
C ILE A 163 2.43 -6.43 -17.06
N TRP A 164 2.17 -7.56 -17.73
CA TRP A 164 2.76 -8.84 -17.37
C TRP A 164 4.28 -8.82 -17.48
N ILE A 165 4.83 -8.32 -18.60
CA ILE A 165 6.27 -8.20 -18.80
C ILE A 165 6.88 -7.27 -17.75
N ALA A 166 6.28 -6.10 -17.51
CA ALA A 166 6.76 -5.17 -16.50
C ALA A 166 6.73 -5.79 -15.09
N GLY A 167 5.67 -6.52 -14.75
CA GLY A 167 5.54 -7.26 -13.50
C GLY A 167 6.62 -8.32 -13.32
N TRP A 168 6.84 -9.18 -14.32
CA TRP A 168 7.87 -10.23 -14.28
C TRP A 168 9.29 -9.67 -14.26
N VAL A 169 9.58 -8.64 -15.06
CA VAL A 169 10.86 -7.93 -15.03
C VAL A 169 11.10 -7.33 -13.64
N SER A 170 10.07 -6.74 -13.03
CA SER A 170 10.17 -6.16 -11.69
C SER A 170 10.41 -7.24 -10.63
N ILE A 171 9.65 -8.33 -10.64
CA ILE A 171 9.84 -9.47 -9.73
C ILE A 171 11.24 -10.05 -9.90
N GLY A 172 11.68 -10.27 -11.15
CA GLY A 172 13.03 -10.75 -11.46
C GLY A 172 14.11 -9.81 -10.91
N SER A 173 13.98 -8.50 -11.15
CA SER A 173 14.93 -7.51 -10.64
C SER A 173 14.98 -7.46 -9.11
N ILE A 174 13.85 -7.64 -8.44
CA ILE A 174 13.78 -7.74 -6.97
C ILE A 174 14.47 -9.00 -6.50
N LEU A 175 14.19 -10.17 -7.10
CA LEU A 175 14.81 -11.44 -6.72
C LEU A 175 16.33 -11.42 -6.95
N THR A 176 16.78 -10.89 -8.08
CA THR A 176 18.20 -10.70 -8.39
C THR A 176 18.84 -9.70 -7.42
N GLY A 177 18.16 -8.60 -7.10
CA GLY A 177 18.61 -7.62 -6.11
C GLY A 177 18.72 -8.22 -4.70
N ILE A 178 17.77 -9.08 -4.30
CA ILE A 178 17.81 -9.82 -3.03
C ILE A 178 19.01 -10.79 -3.02
N ALA A 179 19.24 -11.52 -4.11
CA ALA A 179 20.34 -12.48 -4.21
C ALA A 179 21.72 -11.79 -4.17
N TRP A 180 21.86 -10.63 -4.81
CA TRP A 180 23.15 -9.94 -4.96
C TRP A 180 23.47 -8.97 -3.81
N LEU A 181 22.47 -8.27 -3.29
CA LEU A 181 22.65 -7.20 -2.29
C LEU A 181 22.01 -7.52 -0.93
N GLY A 182 21.27 -8.62 -0.82
CA GLY A 182 20.46 -8.93 0.36
C GLY A 182 19.20 -8.07 0.45
N ILE A 183 18.31 -8.40 1.40
CA ILE A 183 17.09 -7.59 1.63
C ILE A 183 17.49 -6.31 2.38
N GLY A 184 17.50 -5.16 1.70
CA GLY A 184 17.87 -3.88 2.30
C GLY A 184 19.32 -3.81 2.80
N GLY A 185 20.24 -4.52 2.15
CA GLY A 185 21.66 -4.52 2.52
C GLY A 185 22.05 -5.48 3.65
N ARG A 186 21.15 -6.40 4.06
CA ARG A 186 21.41 -7.45 5.05
C ARG A 186 21.60 -8.81 4.39
N SER A 187 22.67 -9.52 4.74
CA SER A 187 22.89 -10.95 4.43
C SER A 187 22.39 -11.90 5.54
N GLN A 188 21.75 -11.39 6.59
CA GLN A 188 21.30 -12.22 7.71
C GLN A 188 19.91 -12.82 7.45
N LEU A 189 19.91 -13.97 6.76
CA LEU A 189 18.75 -14.82 6.54
C LEU A 189 18.23 -15.51 7.83
N LEU A 190 18.99 -15.53 8.95
CA LEU A 190 18.63 -16.24 10.20
C LEU A 190 18.97 -15.44 11.49
N GLY A 191 18.53 -14.19 11.59
CA GLY A 191 18.70 -13.40 12.82
C GLY A 191 17.46 -13.43 13.71
N ASN A 192 17.41 -14.33 14.70
CA ASN A 192 16.30 -14.54 15.64
C ASN A 192 15.91 -13.30 16.50
N SER A 193 16.74 -12.25 16.52
CA SER A 193 16.63 -11.15 17.47
C SER A 193 15.40 -10.26 17.28
N THR A 194 14.88 -10.10 16.06
CA THR A 194 13.70 -9.26 15.78
C THR A 194 12.38 -10.03 15.84
N ASP A 195 12.42 -11.34 15.67
CA ASP A 195 11.21 -12.18 15.67
C ASP A 195 10.79 -12.51 17.11
N GLU A 196 11.76 -12.72 18.00
CA GLU A 196 11.48 -12.96 19.43
C GLU A 196 10.83 -11.77 20.13
N SER A 197 11.22 -10.52 19.83
CA SER A 197 10.61 -9.34 20.45
C SER A 197 9.15 -9.12 20.03
N ARG A 198 8.82 -9.37 18.75
CA ARG A 198 7.46 -9.22 18.21
C ARG A 198 6.49 -10.25 18.77
N LEU A 199 6.93 -11.50 18.92
CA LEU A 199 6.10 -12.57 19.49
C LEU A 199 5.72 -12.25 20.93
N LEU A 200 6.66 -11.72 21.73
CA LEU A 200 6.37 -11.27 23.09
C LEU A 200 5.35 -10.13 23.10
N ILE A 201 5.55 -9.09 22.27
CA ILE A 201 4.64 -7.95 22.12
C ILE A 201 3.22 -8.43 21.76
N TRP A 202 3.11 -9.38 20.82
CA TRP A 202 1.83 -9.95 20.40
C TRP A 202 1.19 -10.81 21.46
N ARG A 203 1.98 -11.60 22.20
CA ARG A 203 1.49 -12.39 23.32
C ARG A 203 0.91 -11.49 24.42
N ILE A 204 1.62 -10.42 24.78
CA ILE A 204 1.12 -9.43 25.74
C ILE A 204 -0.19 -8.81 25.25
N ALA A 205 -0.29 -8.44 23.97
CA ALA A 205 -1.52 -7.90 23.40
C ALA A 205 -2.69 -8.91 23.45
N LEU A 206 -2.43 -10.18 23.16
CA LEU A 206 -3.41 -11.26 23.28
C LEU A 206 -3.86 -11.46 24.73
N ASP A 207 -2.95 -11.43 25.68
CA ASP A 207 -3.28 -11.58 27.10
C ASP A 207 -4.12 -10.39 27.59
N LEU A 208 -3.78 -9.15 27.22
CA LEU A 208 -4.61 -7.97 27.49
C LEU A 208 -6.01 -8.07 26.86
N THR A 209 -6.11 -8.63 25.65
CA THR A 209 -7.40 -8.88 24.98
C THR A 209 -8.23 -9.91 25.74
N ARG A 210 -7.61 -10.98 26.25
CA ARG A 210 -8.28 -12.02 27.05
C ARG A 210 -8.81 -11.48 28.38
N GLU A 211 -8.11 -10.53 28.99
CA GLU A 211 -8.54 -9.91 30.25
C GLU A 211 -9.77 -9.02 30.08
N ARG A 212 -9.91 -8.32 28.95
CA ARG A 212 -11.05 -7.43 28.65
C ARG A 212 -11.55 -7.60 27.22
N PRO A 213 -12.22 -8.73 26.89
CA PRO A 213 -12.50 -9.11 25.50
C PRO A 213 -13.51 -8.20 24.80
N LEU A 214 -14.47 -7.61 25.51
CA LEU A 214 -15.55 -6.84 24.87
C LEU A 214 -15.14 -5.40 24.55
N TRP A 215 -14.60 -4.70 25.55
CA TRP A 215 -14.36 -3.24 25.51
C TRP A 215 -12.88 -2.85 25.48
N GLY A 216 -11.98 -3.80 25.73
CA GLY A 216 -10.55 -3.52 25.82
C GLY A 216 -10.17 -2.63 27.01
N TRP A 217 -8.98 -2.06 26.92
CA TRP A 217 -8.37 -1.23 27.97
C TRP A 217 -8.46 0.29 27.71
N GLY A 218 -9.08 0.71 26.61
CA GLY A 218 -9.15 2.08 26.13
C GLY A 218 -8.14 2.36 25.01
N LEU A 219 -8.49 3.24 24.06
CA LEU A 219 -7.64 3.59 22.92
C LEU A 219 -6.32 4.23 23.38
N GLY A 220 -5.20 3.76 22.83
CA GLY A 220 -3.85 4.23 23.17
C GLY A 220 -3.37 3.78 24.56
N SER A 221 -4.04 2.82 25.20
CA SER A 221 -3.68 2.31 26.53
C SER A 221 -2.47 1.37 26.52
N TYR A 222 -2.16 0.73 25.39
CA TYR A 222 -1.16 -0.33 25.32
C TYR A 222 0.21 0.13 25.83
N LYS A 223 0.63 1.33 25.45
CA LYS A 223 1.92 1.94 25.86
C LYS A 223 2.09 2.11 27.38
N PHE A 224 0.99 2.22 28.13
CA PHE A 224 1.01 2.33 29.59
C PHE A 224 0.98 0.96 30.28
N LEU A 225 0.37 -0.03 29.63
CA LEU A 225 0.25 -1.38 30.16
C LEU A 225 1.47 -2.24 29.82
N TYR A 226 2.17 -1.96 28.72
CA TYR A 226 3.30 -2.76 28.28
C TYR A 226 4.45 -2.84 29.32
N PRO A 227 4.92 -1.73 29.93
CA PRO A 227 6.05 -1.78 30.87
C PRO A 227 5.82 -2.67 32.09
N SER A 228 4.58 -2.73 32.61
CA SER A 228 4.25 -3.58 33.76
C SER A 228 4.20 -5.06 33.38
N ARG A 229 3.92 -5.40 32.11
CA ARG A 229 3.86 -6.78 31.60
C ARG A 229 5.21 -7.39 31.28
N ILE A 230 6.24 -6.56 31.13
CA ILE A 230 7.62 -7.00 30.94
C ILE A 230 8.47 -6.85 32.21
N ALA A 231 7.89 -6.38 33.32
CA ALA A 231 8.59 -6.26 34.59
C ALA A 231 9.13 -7.63 35.02
N GLY A 232 10.46 -7.74 35.17
CA GLY A 232 11.14 -9.00 35.50
C GLY A 232 11.58 -9.85 34.30
N LEU A 233 11.32 -9.41 33.07
CA LEU A 233 11.88 -10.01 31.86
C LEU A 233 13.11 -9.24 31.38
N ASN A 234 14.17 -9.95 30.97
CA ASN A 234 15.36 -9.33 30.36
C ASN A 234 15.08 -8.94 28.90
N VAL A 235 14.27 -7.88 28.71
CA VAL A 235 13.90 -7.35 27.39
C VAL A 235 14.61 -6.02 27.17
N THR A 236 15.23 -5.85 26.00
CA THR A 236 15.92 -4.62 25.62
C THR A 236 14.97 -3.48 25.25
N GLU A 237 13.78 -3.82 24.76
CA GLU A 237 12.75 -2.88 24.32
C GLU A 237 11.75 -2.63 25.46
N THR A 238 12.04 -1.62 26.28
CA THR A 238 11.26 -1.32 27.50
C THR A 238 10.01 -0.48 27.24
N TYR A 239 9.89 0.10 26.05
CA TYR A 239 8.76 0.92 25.64
C TYR A 239 8.30 0.56 24.22
N VAL A 240 7.03 0.21 24.09
CA VAL A 240 6.38 -0.10 22.82
C VAL A 240 5.06 0.65 22.76
N GLY A 241 4.91 1.54 21.78
CA GLY A 241 3.74 2.41 21.67
C GLY A 241 2.45 1.67 21.30
N HIS A 242 2.55 0.58 20.55
CA HIS A 242 1.43 -0.23 20.11
C HIS A 242 1.93 -1.61 19.64
N PRO A 243 1.10 -2.67 19.72
CA PRO A 243 1.46 -3.92 19.09
C PRO A 243 1.47 -3.71 17.58
N HIS A 244 2.51 -4.16 16.90
CA HIS A 244 2.69 -3.98 15.45
C HIS A 244 1.73 -4.84 14.60
N ASN A 245 0.47 -4.96 15.02
CA ASN A 245 -0.61 -5.68 14.39
C ASN A 245 -1.92 -4.96 14.74
N LEU A 246 -2.61 -4.44 13.71
CA LEU A 246 -3.81 -3.62 13.87
C LEU A 246 -4.93 -4.35 14.62
N TRP A 247 -5.17 -5.64 14.31
CA TRP A 247 -6.21 -6.43 14.97
C TRP A 247 -5.88 -6.70 16.43
N LEU A 248 -4.62 -6.93 16.76
CA LEU A 248 -4.21 -7.09 18.16
C LEU A 248 -4.32 -5.76 18.93
N MET A 249 -3.95 -4.65 18.29
CA MET A 249 -4.09 -3.31 18.88
C MET A 249 -5.57 -3.01 19.17
N LEU A 250 -6.45 -3.18 18.18
CA LEU A 250 -7.88 -2.98 18.35
C LEU A 250 -8.44 -3.96 19.38
N GLY A 251 -8.02 -5.22 19.36
CA GLY A 251 -8.46 -6.24 20.30
C GLY A 251 -8.14 -5.87 21.75
N CYS A 252 -6.91 -5.45 22.05
CA CYS A 252 -6.52 -5.11 23.41
C CYS A 252 -7.00 -3.71 23.85
N GLU A 253 -7.06 -2.73 22.95
CA GLU A 253 -7.39 -1.35 23.30
C GLU A 253 -8.88 -1.03 23.19
N ALA A 254 -9.56 -1.49 22.13
CA ALA A 254 -10.97 -1.20 21.86
C ALA A 254 -11.90 -2.41 22.05
N GLY A 255 -11.33 -3.61 22.24
CA GLY A 255 -12.07 -4.84 22.40
C GLY A 255 -12.46 -5.52 21.08
N LEU A 256 -12.89 -6.76 21.18
CA LEU A 256 -13.29 -7.60 20.06
C LEU A 256 -14.56 -7.07 19.37
N LEU A 257 -15.46 -6.42 20.11
CA LEU A 257 -16.68 -5.86 19.52
C LEU A 257 -16.34 -4.81 18.47
N VAL A 258 -15.48 -3.84 18.82
CA VAL A 258 -15.02 -2.80 17.88
C VAL A 258 -14.19 -3.41 16.75
N THR A 259 -13.31 -4.36 17.09
CA THR A 259 -12.45 -5.04 16.10
C THR A 259 -13.28 -5.78 15.03
N ILE A 260 -14.30 -6.53 15.45
CA ILE A 260 -15.20 -7.27 14.55
C ILE A 260 -16.05 -6.30 13.74
N ALA A 261 -16.66 -5.30 14.39
CA ALA A 261 -17.49 -4.31 13.70
C ALA A 261 -16.71 -3.59 12.59
N LEU A 262 -15.49 -3.12 12.87
CA LEU A 262 -14.63 -2.49 11.87
C LEU A 262 -14.25 -3.46 10.74
N THR A 263 -13.88 -4.70 11.10
CA THR A 263 -13.48 -5.71 10.10
C THR A 263 -14.63 -6.05 9.16
N LEU A 264 -15.85 -6.21 9.69
CA LEU A 264 -17.06 -6.47 8.90
C LEU A 264 -17.44 -5.27 8.04
N TRP A 265 -17.32 -4.05 8.57
CA TRP A 265 -17.64 -2.84 7.82
C TRP A 265 -16.70 -2.64 6.63
N VAL A 266 -15.39 -2.79 6.84
CA VAL A 266 -14.40 -2.74 5.75
C VAL A 266 -14.63 -3.89 4.76
N GLY A 267 -14.90 -5.10 5.27
CA GLY A 267 -15.22 -6.26 4.45
C GLY A 267 -16.44 -6.05 3.56
N TYR A 268 -17.49 -5.43 4.07
CA TYR A 268 -18.71 -5.09 3.33
C TYR A 268 -18.44 -4.11 2.18
N ILE A 269 -17.65 -3.06 2.43
CA ILE A 269 -17.25 -2.10 1.39
C ILE A 269 -16.46 -2.83 0.29
N CYS A 270 -15.45 -3.61 0.65
CA CYS A 270 -14.65 -4.38 -0.29
C CYS A 270 -15.49 -5.40 -1.09
N TRP A 271 -16.46 -6.03 -0.45
CA TRP A 271 -17.37 -6.99 -1.09
C TRP A 271 -18.29 -6.33 -2.12
N GLY A 272 -18.84 -5.15 -1.81
CA GLY A 272 -19.68 -4.39 -2.75
C GLY A 272 -18.95 -4.04 -4.04
N GLU A 273 -17.68 -3.64 -3.94
CA GLU A 273 -16.82 -3.36 -5.09
C GLU A 273 -16.53 -4.64 -5.91
N LEU A 274 -16.25 -5.76 -5.24
CA LEU A 274 -15.99 -7.04 -5.91
C LEU A 274 -17.22 -7.55 -6.67
N GLN A 275 -18.43 -7.39 -6.11
CA GLN A 275 -19.67 -7.78 -6.79
C GLN A 275 -19.95 -6.90 -8.01
N CYS A 276 -19.76 -5.59 -7.91
CA CYS A 276 -19.90 -4.68 -9.06
C CYS A 276 -18.96 -5.08 -10.21
N TRP A 277 -17.73 -5.48 -9.86
CA TRP A 277 -16.75 -5.99 -10.81
C TRP A 277 -17.19 -7.32 -11.46
N CYS A 278 -17.58 -8.33 -10.67
CA CYS A 278 -18.02 -9.63 -11.18
C CYS A 278 -19.27 -9.56 -12.06
N CYS A 279 -20.21 -8.65 -11.75
CA CYS A 279 -21.46 -8.49 -12.50
C CYS A 279 -21.33 -7.57 -13.73
N GLY A 280 -20.15 -6.98 -13.99
CA GLY A 280 -19.94 -6.05 -15.11
C GLY A 280 -20.75 -4.75 -15.01
N LYS A 281 -21.38 -4.49 -13.85
CA LYS A 281 -22.12 -3.27 -13.57
C LYS A 281 -21.22 -2.37 -12.76
N VAL A 282 -20.55 -1.41 -13.42
CA VAL A 282 -19.86 -0.31 -12.72
C VAL A 282 -20.93 0.61 -12.15
N ARG A 283 -21.54 0.22 -11.02
CA ARG A 283 -22.25 1.16 -10.16
C ARG A 283 -21.19 1.82 -9.30
N LEU A 284 -20.91 3.10 -9.54
CA LEU A 284 -20.18 3.97 -8.62
C LEU A 284 -20.83 3.84 -7.22
N ALA A 285 -20.26 3.00 -6.35
CA ALA A 285 -20.82 2.71 -5.03
C ALA A 285 -20.83 3.94 -4.11
N ILE A 286 -20.08 5.00 -4.46
CA ILE A 286 -20.14 6.30 -3.77
C ILE A 286 -21.55 6.92 -3.87
N GLY A 287 -22.32 6.61 -4.92
CA GLY A 287 -23.71 7.05 -5.05
C GLY A 287 -24.69 6.40 -4.06
N GLN A 288 -24.38 5.20 -3.54
CA GLN A 288 -25.22 4.54 -2.55
C GLN A 288 -25.00 5.09 -1.13
N PHE A 289 -23.83 5.66 -0.84
CA PHE A 289 -23.57 6.32 0.45
C PHE A 289 -24.35 7.63 0.60
N CYS A 290 -24.51 8.39 -0.50
CA CYS A 290 -25.41 9.54 -0.51
C CYS A 290 -26.88 9.15 -0.34
N TRP A 291 -27.31 8.03 -0.92
CA TRP A 291 -28.69 7.54 -0.77
C TRP A 291 -29.02 6.97 0.61
N ALA A 292 -28.04 6.37 1.30
CA ALA A 292 -28.25 5.83 2.65
C ALA A 292 -28.27 6.92 3.75
N ILE A 293 -27.63 8.07 3.51
CA ILE A 293 -27.58 9.19 4.46
C ILE A 293 -28.65 10.26 4.14
N SER A 294 -29.14 10.35 2.90
CA SER A 294 -30.23 11.26 2.50
C SER A 294 -31.44 11.27 3.46
N PRO A 295 -32.00 10.12 3.90
CA PRO A 295 -33.13 10.14 4.82
C PRO A 295 -32.76 10.53 6.27
N LEU A 296 -31.48 10.54 6.63
CA LEU A 296 -30.99 10.96 7.95
C LEU A 296 -30.68 12.45 8.02
N LEU A 297 -30.38 13.10 6.88
CA LEU A 297 -30.16 14.54 6.79
C LEU A 297 -31.44 15.33 6.51
N GLU A 298 -32.48 14.71 5.96
CA GLU A 298 -33.82 15.33 5.80
C GLU A 298 -34.67 15.27 7.07
N ALA A 299 -34.20 14.57 8.11
CA ALA A 299 -34.88 14.40 9.40
C ALA A 299 -34.31 15.30 10.53
N VAL A 300 -33.44 16.26 10.19
CA VAL A 300 -32.92 17.33 11.07
C VAL A 300 -33.21 18.68 10.43
#